data_AF-A0A955IWL3-F1
#
_entry.id   AF-A0A955IWL3-F1
#
_cell.length_a   1.000
_cell.length_b   1.000
_cell.length_c   1.000
_cell.angle_alpha   90.00
_cell.angle_beta   90.00
_cell.angle_gamma   90.00
#
_symmetry.space_group_name_H-M   'P 1'
#
loop_
_entity.id
_entity.type
_entity.pdbx_description
1 polymer ?
#
loop_
_entity_poly.entity_id
_entity_poly.type
_entity_poly.pdbx_seq_one_letter_code
_entity_poly.pdbx_strand_id
1 'polypeptide(L)'
;MNKIIGWIKGNLLIVISIVLIVLLLPAGWYFSNGWNKSVKQKATDAFSTEKRLLESKSRVTYQLPAVLEGEQAISDTRAPNPAVTAFFVEQKAERSKQVLEVVERGVALNKRDHTQLVDGLLPKAADERSLRRLGLEMAEQIAGTRDEPQLSVYSRLLRRLNADRPTDPETLNAALVEYKEREQERYEASNPDGKMTAAQDEQLKRGLIAKRLGEYKGRAEALTFYCTTDAIYTGQNEPFSEVPAAAPPPSMITEASAFNWLWDYWVISDVLEAVGSANTNAASGAMSIPSAPVKRVERVRVSKMPVAPAGNPDDQFGGGRQPSRNPMQGGGQGAEVLPSYTGHTGGVAGSSYDIRTVEMQIVASSKDLPKFFDALAKTNYMTVTDVDLYEVDVWGDLKQGYFYGPDHVVRAIVTIETVWLRSWTKDFMPDAVRTALGVPIERTDAADPDADADG
;
A
#
# COMPACT_ATOMS: atom_id res chain seq x y z
N MET A 1 49.47 -100.76 0.89
CA MET A 1 48.80 -99.71 1.68
C MET A 1 49.00 -99.82 3.19
N ASN A 2 49.03 -101.02 3.81
CA ASN A 2 49.14 -101.16 5.28
C ASN A 2 50.45 -100.65 5.91
N LYS A 3 51.57 -100.61 5.16
CA LYS A 3 52.85 -100.07 5.68
C LYS A 3 52.88 -98.54 5.83
N ILE A 4 52.13 -97.81 4.97
CA ILE A 4 52.06 -96.34 5.01
C ILE A 4 51.22 -95.88 6.20
N ILE A 5 50.11 -96.59 6.49
CA ILE A 5 49.23 -96.29 7.64
C ILE A 5 49.95 -96.54 8.97
N GLY A 6 50.80 -97.56 9.06
CA GLY A 6 51.62 -97.82 10.25
C GLY A 6 52.63 -96.71 10.52
N TRP A 7 53.27 -96.18 9.47
CA TRP A 7 54.23 -95.09 9.59
C TRP A 7 53.56 -93.76 9.99
N ILE A 8 52.39 -93.45 9.41
CA ILE A 8 51.59 -92.26 9.76
C ILE A 8 51.15 -92.31 11.23
N LYS A 9 50.78 -93.49 11.77
CA LYS A 9 50.42 -93.64 13.19
C LYS A 9 51.61 -93.48 14.13
N GLY A 10 52.81 -93.93 13.73
CA GLY A 10 54.04 -93.77 14.53
C GLY A 10 54.64 -92.35 14.48
N ASN A 11 54.34 -91.57 13.45
CA ASN A 11 54.87 -90.22 13.23
C ASN A 11 53.74 -89.18 13.08
N LEU A 12 52.65 -89.37 13.83
CA LEU A 12 51.42 -88.55 13.74
C LEU A 12 51.73 -87.05 13.88
N LEU A 13 52.66 -86.70 14.77
CA LEU A 13 53.05 -85.32 15.07
C LEU A 13 53.75 -84.64 13.87
N ILE A 14 54.55 -85.40 13.11
CA ILE A 14 55.20 -84.92 11.88
C ILE A 14 54.16 -84.73 10.78
N VAL A 15 53.24 -85.68 10.61
CA VAL A 15 52.18 -85.59 9.59
C VAL A 15 51.22 -84.44 9.87
N ILE A 16 50.82 -84.25 11.13
CA ILE A 16 50.02 -83.09 11.55
C ILE A 16 50.78 -81.80 11.23
N SER A 17 52.06 -81.69 11.58
CA SER A 17 52.87 -80.50 11.31
C SER A 17 52.99 -80.18 9.81
N ILE A 18 53.18 -81.19 8.96
CA ILE A 18 53.25 -81.01 7.49
C ILE A 18 51.89 -80.56 6.94
N VAL A 19 50.79 -81.18 7.36
CA VAL A 19 49.44 -80.78 6.93
C VAL A 19 49.13 -79.36 7.40
N LEU A 20 49.55 -78.99 8.61
CA LEU A 20 49.38 -77.64 9.16
C LEU A 20 50.17 -76.60 8.36
N ILE A 21 51.42 -76.89 7.97
CA ILE A 21 52.23 -76.00 7.12
C ILE A 21 51.60 -75.86 5.71
N VAL A 22 51.15 -76.97 5.12
CA VAL A 22 50.53 -76.98 3.78
C VAL A 22 49.18 -76.26 3.77
N LEU A 23 48.42 -76.26 4.88
CA LEU A 23 47.17 -75.51 5.00
C LEU A 23 47.38 -74.05 5.39
N LEU A 24 48.35 -73.75 6.28
CA LEU A 24 48.61 -72.38 6.75
C LEU A 24 49.24 -71.48 5.70
N LEU A 25 50.10 -72.00 4.81
CA LEU A 25 50.74 -71.17 3.78
C LEU A 25 49.73 -70.61 2.76
N PRO A 26 48.83 -71.41 2.15
CA PRO A 26 47.79 -70.89 1.26
C PRO A 26 46.76 -70.03 2.00
N ALA A 27 46.36 -70.43 3.21
CA ALA A 27 45.44 -69.65 4.03
C ALA A 27 46.05 -68.28 4.39
N GLY A 28 47.31 -68.25 4.82
CA GLY A 28 48.05 -67.03 5.12
C GLY A 28 48.19 -66.13 3.89
N TRP A 29 48.43 -66.69 2.71
CA TRP A 29 48.46 -65.91 1.46
C TRP A 29 47.09 -65.33 1.09
N TYR A 30 46.01 -66.11 1.24
CA TYR A 30 44.64 -65.64 0.96
C TYR A 30 44.20 -64.54 1.94
N PHE A 31 44.45 -64.73 3.24
CA PHE A 31 44.17 -63.71 4.26
C PHE A 31 45.04 -62.47 4.08
N SER A 32 46.32 -62.63 3.73
CA SER A 32 47.22 -61.51 3.43
C SER A 32 46.75 -60.71 2.22
N ASN A 33 46.34 -61.38 1.13
CA ASN A 33 45.77 -60.70 -0.04
C ASN A 33 44.43 -60.01 0.27
N GLY A 34 43.57 -60.63 1.08
CA GLY A 34 42.32 -60.02 1.53
C GLY A 34 42.56 -58.77 2.38
N TRP A 35 43.50 -58.83 3.33
CA TRP A 35 43.88 -57.70 4.16
C TRP A 35 44.51 -56.59 3.32
N ASN A 36 45.44 -56.92 2.43
CA ASN A 36 46.11 -55.95 1.57
C ASN A 36 45.13 -55.26 0.62
N LYS A 37 44.16 -56.01 0.07
CA LYS A 37 43.06 -55.44 -0.73
C LYS A 37 42.18 -54.50 0.10
N SER A 38 41.84 -54.88 1.34
CA SER A 38 41.05 -54.04 2.25
C SER A 38 41.79 -52.75 2.65
N VAL A 39 43.09 -52.84 2.93
CA VAL A 39 43.93 -51.67 3.25
C VAL A 39 44.05 -50.74 2.05
N LYS A 40 44.29 -51.29 0.85
CA LYS A 40 44.35 -50.51 -0.39
C LYS A 40 43.00 -49.82 -0.68
N GLN A 41 41.89 -50.52 -0.47
CA GLN A 41 40.55 -49.97 -0.67
C GLN A 41 40.27 -48.86 0.33
N LYS A 42 40.50 -49.08 1.64
CA LYS A 42 40.34 -48.05 2.68
C LYS A 42 41.21 -46.80 2.42
N ALA A 43 42.45 -46.98 1.97
CA ALA A 43 43.33 -45.88 1.62
C ALA A 43 42.83 -45.10 0.38
N THR A 44 42.28 -45.80 -0.62
CA THR A 44 41.72 -45.18 -1.83
C THR A 44 40.43 -44.42 -1.52
N ASP A 45 39.58 -44.99 -0.67
CA ASP A 45 38.32 -44.38 -0.24
C ASP A 45 38.58 -43.15 0.64
N ALA A 46 39.55 -43.23 1.57
CA ALA A 46 40.00 -42.09 2.36
C ALA A 46 40.59 -40.98 1.47
N PHE A 47 41.49 -41.34 0.54
CA PHE A 47 42.08 -40.38 -0.38
C PHE A 47 41.05 -39.73 -1.30
N SER A 48 40.09 -40.47 -1.84
CA SER A 48 39.04 -39.90 -2.70
C SER A 48 38.08 -38.99 -1.91
N THR A 49 37.80 -39.34 -0.65
CA THR A 49 36.98 -38.51 0.25
C THR A 49 37.70 -37.22 0.61
N GLU A 50 38.97 -37.30 1.02
CA GLU A 50 39.79 -36.11 1.31
C GLU A 50 40.01 -35.25 0.08
N LYS A 51 40.31 -35.86 -1.08
CA LYS A 51 40.42 -35.17 -2.36
C LYS A 51 39.12 -34.45 -2.73
N ARG A 52 37.96 -35.09 -2.56
CA ARG A 52 36.66 -34.46 -2.82
C ARG A 52 36.36 -33.33 -1.84
N LEU A 53 36.74 -33.45 -0.58
CA LEU A 53 36.62 -32.38 0.43
C LEU A 53 37.56 -31.21 0.13
N LEU A 54 38.78 -31.48 -0.34
CA LEU A 54 39.71 -30.45 -0.78
C LEU A 54 39.21 -29.77 -2.06
N GLU A 55 38.71 -30.52 -3.04
CA GLU A 55 38.12 -29.98 -4.27
C GLU A 55 36.84 -29.18 -4.01
N SER A 56 36.00 -29.58 -3.03
CA SER A 56 34.80 -28.83 -2.68
C SER A 56 35.08 -27.61 -1.81
N LYS A 57 36.04 -27.67 -0.88
CA LYS A 57 36.47 -26.52 -0.07
C LYS A 57 37.38 -25.55 -0.82
N SER A 58 38.00 -25.98 -1.91
CA SER A 58 38.86 -25.14 -2.75
C SER A 58 38.09 -24.41 -3.85
N ARG A 59 36.76 -24.50 -3.91
CA ARG A 59 35.94 -23.75 -4.88
C ARG A 59 34.98 -22.82 -4.14
N VAL A 60 35.02 -21.55 -4.51
CA VAL A 60 34.08 -20.51 -4.05
C VAL A 60 33.15 -20.22 -5.21
N THR A 61 31.84 -20.24 -4.94
CA THR A 61 30.82 -19.81 -5.90
C THR A 61 30.54 -18.33 -5.65
N TYR A 62 30.92 -17.51 -6.62
CA TYR A 62 30.61 -16.09 -6.65
C TYR A 62 29.28 -15.89 -7.36
N GLN A 63 28.34 -15.20 -6.73
CA GLN A 63 27.01 -14.93 -7.30
C GLN A 63 26.70 -13.45 -7.25
N LEU A 64 26.29 -12.90 -8.39
CA LEU A 64 25.66 -11.59 -8.48
C LEU A 64 24.21 -11.79 -8.91
N PRO A 65 23.24 -11.54 -8.02
CA PRO A 65 21.83 -11.64 -8.39
C PRO A 65 21.50 -10.59 -9.45
N ALA A 66 20.60 -10.94 -10.36
CA ALA A 66 19.98 -9.98 -11.27
C ALA A 66 19.21 -8.96 -10.44
N VAL A 67 19.44 -7.67 -10.68
CA VAL A 67 18.80 -6.59 -9.95
C VAL A 67 17.65 -5.98 -10.75
N LEU A 68 17.79 -5.96 -12.08
CA LEU A 68 16.81 -5.39 -12.99
C LEU A 68 16.13 -6.49 -13.82
N GLU A 69 14.92 -6.20 -14.26
CA GLU A 69 14.17 -7.07 -15.16
C GLU A 69 14.93 -7.23 -16.49
N GLY A 70 15.23 -8.48 -16.87
CA GLY A 70 16.01 -8.80 -18.07
C GLY A 70 17.51 -9.03 -17.85
N GLU A 71 18.05 -8.78 -16.66
CA GLU A 71 19.44 -9.14 -16.33
C GLU A 71 19.55 -10.65 -16.02
N GLN A 72 20.64 -11.28 -16.49
CA GLN A 72 20.97 -12.65 -16.08
C GLN A 72 21.83 -12.63 -14.81
N ALA A 73 21.50 -13.50 -13.87
CA ALA A 73 22.34 -13.72 -12.70
C ALA A 73 23.70 -14.27 -13.14
N ILE A 74 24.79 -13.65 -12.67
CA ILE A 74 26.15 -14.11 -12.97
C ILE A 74 26.58 -15.03 -11.83
N SER A 75 26.80 -16.31 -12.15
CA SER A 75 27.33 -17.30 -11.20
C SER A 75 28.61 -17.89 -11.74
N ASP A 76 29.65 -17.89 -10.92
CA ASP A 76 30.98 -18.36 -11.30
C ASP A 76 31.62 -19.15 -10.16
N THR A 77 31.95 -20.42 -10.42
CA THR A 77 32.51 -21.34 -9.42
C THR A 77 33.96 -21.67 -9.75
N ARG A 78 34.89 -21.07 -9.01
CA ARG A 78 36.34 -21.20 -9.23
C ARG A 78 37.11 -21.24 -7.92
N ALA A 79 38.42 -21.48 -7.99
CA ALA A 79 39.25 -21.42 -6.80
C ALA A 79 39.30 -20.00 -6.20
N PRO A 80 39.38 -19.84 -4.87
CA PRO A 80 39.47 -18.53 -4.23
C PRO A 80 40.61 -17.72 -4.85
N ASN A 81 40.25 -16.59 -5.48
CA ASN A 81 41.20 -15.68 -6.09
C ASN A 81 40.93 -14.27 -5.55
N PRO A 82 41.90 -13.62 -4.88
CA PRO A 82 41.72 -12.29 -4.30
C PRO A 82 41.21 -11.24 -5.30
N ALA A 83 41.68 -11.28 -6.56
CA ALA A 83 41.25 -10.33 -7.58
C ALA A 83 39.77 -10.56 -7.98
N VAL A 84 39.34 -11.81 -8.05
CA VAL A 84 37.94 -12.16 -8.36
C VAL A 84 37.05 -11.81 -7.16
N THR A 85 37.48 -12.12 -5.94
CA THR A 85 36.74 -11.73 -4.73
C THR A 85 36.58 -10.22 -4.64
N ALA A 86 37.64 -9.45 -4.86
CA ALA A 86 37.57 -7.99 -4.87
C ALA A 86 36.60 -7.46 -5.93
N PHE A 87 36.67 -7.99 -7.16
CA PHE A 87 35.73 -7.65 -8.23
C PHE A 87 34.27 -7.93 -7.85
N PHE A 88 33.95 -9.11 -7.30
CA PHE A 88 32.58 -9.44 -6.91
C PHE A 88 32.09 -8.62 -5.70
N VAL A 89 32.97 -8.27 -4.76
CA VAL A 89 32.63 -7.37 -3.65
C VAL A 89 32.31 -5.96 -4.19
N GLU A 90 33.13 -5.45 -5.10
CA GLU A 90 32.92 -4.14 -5.75
C GLU A 90 31.62 -4.14 -6.57
N GLN A 91 31.40 -5.14 -7.41
CA GLN A 91 30.17 -5.27 -8.21
C GLN A 91 28.91 -5.43 -7.34
N LYS A 92 29.01 -6.18 -6.23
CA LYS A 92 27.91 -6.29 -5.27
C LYS A 92 27.62 -4.95 -4.62
N ALA A 93 28.65 -4.20 -4.22
CA ALA A 93 28.50 -2.88 -3.61
C ALA A 93 27.85 -1.89 -4.60
N GLU A 94 28.29 -1.87 -5.86
CA GLU A 94 27.73 -1.00 -6.89
C GLU A 94 26.26 -1.36 -7.20
N ARG A 95 25.95 -2.65 -7.34
CA ARG A 95 24.56 -3.10 -7.51
C ARG A 95 23.69 -2.77 -6.31
N SER A 96 24.18 -2.97 -5.09
CA SER A 96 23.47 -2.57 -3.87
C SER A 96 23.21 -1.06 -3.85
N LYS A 97 24.15 -0.24 -4.29
CA LYS A 97 23.96 1.21 -4.41
C LYS A 97 22.86 1.56 -5.41
N GLN A 98 22.81 0.89 -6.57
CA GLN A 98 21.74 1.08 -7.55
C GLN A 98 20.37 0.66 -7.01
N VAL A 99 20.28 -0.47 -6.30
CA VAL A 99 19.05 -0.89 -5.62
C VAL A 99 18.61 0.16 -4.62
N LEU A 100 19.53 0.65 -3.78
CA LEU A 100 19.23 1.68 -2.78
C LEU A 100 18.72 2.96 -3.44
N GLU A 101 19.31 3.39 -4.55
CA GLU A 101 18.84 4.56 -5.29
C GLU A 101 17.40 4.38 -5.82
N VAL A 102 17.05 3.19 -6.35
CA VAL A 102 15.69 2.90 -6.79
C VAL A 102 14.72 2.89 -5.60
N VAL A 103 15.12 2.31 -4.46
CA VAL A 103 14.33 2.31 -3.23
C VAL A 103 14.13 3.74 -2.71
N GLU A 104 15.17 4.56 -2.66
CA GLU A 104 15.10 5.96 -2.22
C GLU A 104 14.17 6.78 -3.11
N ARG A 105 14.27 6.63 -4.44
CA ARG A 105 13.35 7.26 -5.38
C ARG A 105 11.91 6.77 -5.18
N GLY A 106 11.72 5.49 -4.93
CA GLY A 106 10.40 4.92 -4.65
C GLY A 106 9.81 5.43 -3.34
N VAL A 107 10.62 5.56 -2.28
CA VAL A 107 10.21 6.16 -1.01
C VAL A 107 9.89 7.63 -1.18
N ALA A 108 10.69 8.38 -1.92
CA ALA A 108 10.43 9.79 -2.21
C ALA A 108 9.12 9.97 -3.02
N LEU A 109 8.88 9.12 -4.03
CA LEU A 109 7.63 9.12 -4.79
C LEU A 109 6.43 8.76 -3.92
N ASN A 110 6.58 7.83 -2.98
CA ASN A 110 5.49 7.37 -2.13
C ASN A 110 5.16 8.33 -0.98
N LYS A 111 6.18 8.98 -0.42
CA LYS A 111 6.06 9.95 0.68
C LYS A 111 5.66 11.34 0.19
N ARG A 112 6.12 11.77 -0.98
CA ARG A 112 5.83 13.10 -1.57
C ARG A 112 5.99 14.24 -0.55
N ASP A 113 4.95 15.05 -0.38
CA ASP A 113 4.77 16.13 0.59
C ASP A 113 3.98 15.69 1.83
N HIS A 114 3.78 14.38 2.04
CA HIS A 114 3.07 13.86 3.21
C HIS A 114 3.88 14.11 4.49
N THR A 115 3.30 14.92 5.36
CA THR A 115 3.81 15.22 6.70
C THR A 115 2.75 14.94 7.75
N GLN A 116 3.14 14.95 9.03
CA GLN A 116 2.15 15.01 10.11
C GLN A 116 1.35 16.31 9.97
N LEU A 117 0.05 16.23 10.27
CA LEU A 117 -0.80 17.41 10.36
C LEU A 117 -0.61 18.16 11.70
N VAL A 118 -0.27 17.41 12.75
CA VAL A 118 -0.06 17.91 14.11
C VAL A 118 1.20 17.29 14.68
N ASP A 119 2.25 18.09 14.81
CA ASP A 119 3.56 17.65 15.28
C ASP A 119 3.51 17.20 16.75
N GLY A 120 4.17 16.08 17.05
CA GLY A 120 4.30 15.55 18.41
C GLY A 120 3.10 14.72 18.89
N LEU A 121 2.08 14.52 18.04
CA LEU A 121 0.96 13.60 18.33
C LEU A 121 1.34 12.14 18.04
N LEU A 122 2.08 11.90 16.96
CA LEU A 122 2.41 10.57 16.45
C LEU A 122 3.92 10.33 16.46
N PRO A 123 4.39 9.07 16.66
CA PRO A 123 3.60 7.83 16.84
C PRO A 123 3.03 7.67 18.25
N LYS A 124 3.53 8.45 19.22
CA LYS A 124 3.11 8.44 20.61
C LYS A 124 3.24 9.85 21.17
N ALA A 125 2.18 10.35 21.80
CA ALA A 125 2.22 11.65 22.47
C ALA A 125 3.13 11.60 23.71
N ALA A 126 3.67 12.76 24.12
CA ALA A 126 4.56 12.85 25.28
C ALA A 126 3.87 12.43 26.60
N ASP A 127 2.58 12.75 26.75
CA ASP A 127 1.77 12.48 27.92
C ASP A 127 0.26 12.57 27.58
N GLU A 128 -0.61 12.14 28.48
CA GLU A 128 -2.06 12.09 28.25
C GLU A 128 -2.69 13.49 28.02
N ARG A 129 -2.16 14.53 28.67
CA ARG A 129 -2.64 15.91 28.46
C ARG A 129 -2.26 16.39 27.06
N SER A 130 -1.04 16.07 26.61
CA SER A 130 -0.59 16.33 25.24
C SER A 130 -1.45 15.57 24.23
N LEU A 131 -1.76 14.29 24.46
CA LEU A 131 -2.67 13.51 23.61
C LEU A 131 -4.04 14.18 23.47
N ARG A 132 -4.68 14.57 24.59
CA ARG A 132 -6.00 15.20 24.54
C ARG A 132 -6.00 16.53 23.77
N ARG A 133 -4.97 17.35 23.97
CA ARG A 133 -4.85 18.67 23.31
C ARG A 133 -4.53 18.52 21.82
N LEU A 134 -3.47 17.78 21.48
CA LEU A 134 -3.01 17.59 20.10
C LEU A 134 -3.98 16.71 19.30
N GLY A 135 -4.64 15.75 19.95
CA GLY A 135 -5.70 14.94 19.36
C GLY A 135 -6.92 15.78 18.98
N LEU A 136 -7.32 16.73 19.82
CA LEU A 136 -8.39 17.68 19.47
C LEU A 136 -7.99 18.58 18.30
N GLU A 137 -6.76 19.09 18.31
CA GLU A 137 -6.22 19.88 17.19
C GLU A 137 -6.24 19.08 15.88
N MET A 138 -5.87 17.80 15.92
CA MET A 138 -5.95 16.90 14.76
C MET A 138 -7.39 16.71 14.30
N ALA A 139 -8.33 16.48 15.21
CA ALA A 139 -9.75 16.36 14.89
C ALA A 139 -10.32 17.64 14.24
N GLU A 140 -9.95 18.81 14.75
CA GLU A 140 -10.34 20.11 14.18
C GLU A 140 -9.71 20.34 12.80
N GLN A 141 -8.46 19.91 12.58
CA GLN A 141 -7.86 19.96 11.25
C GLN A 141 -8.58 19.04 10.25
N ILE A 142 -9.05 17.88 10.68
CA ILE A 142 -9.74 16.91 9.82
C ILE A 142 -11.18 17.38 9.50
N ALA A 143 -11.97 17.65 10.53
CA ALA A 143 -13.40 17.97 10.39
C ALA A 143 -13.68 19.46 10.13
N GLY A 144 -12.73 20.34 10.45
CA GLY A 144 -12.99 21.77 10.62
C GLY A 144 -13.61 22.07 11.98
N THR A 145 -13.83 23.37 12.25
CA THR A 145 -14.57 23.81 13.44
C THR A 145 -16.01 24.16 13.06
N ARG A 146 -16.91 24.26 14.05
CA ARG A 146 -18.30 24.65 13.82
C ARG A 146 -18.42 26.03 13.17
N ASP A 147 -17.56 26.95 13.58
CA ASP A 147 -17.56 28.34 13.11
C ASP A 147 -16.76 28.49 11.81
N GLU A 148 -15.78 27.60 11.57
CA GLU A 148 -14.89 27.66 10.41
C GLU A 148 -14.67 26.28 9.74
N PRO A 149 -15.71 25.67 9.14
CA PRO A 149 -15.59 24.38 8.45
C PRO A 149 -14.59 24.43 7.27
N GLN A 150 -14.38 25.62 6.70
CA GLN A 150 -13.40 25.89 5.66
C GLN A 150 -11.94 25.67 6.06
N LEU A 151 -11.64 25.55 7.37
CA LEU A 151 -10.28 25.27 7.86
C LEU A 151 -9.89 23.79 7.74
N SER A 152 -10.86 22.90 7.51
CA SER A 152 -10.57 21.47 7.31
C SER A 152 -9.50 21.26 6.22
N VAL A 153 -8.62 20.29 6.43
CA VAL A 153 -7.57 19.93 5.45
C VAL A 153 -8.15 19.58 4.09
N TYR A 154 -9.35 19.00 4.07
CA TYR A 154 -10.08 18.67 2.84
C TYR A 154 -10.59 19.93 2.13
N SER A 155 -11.14 20.92 2.84
CA SER A 155 -11.54 22.19 2.22
C SER A 155 -10.34 22.94 1.65
N ARG A 156 -9.20 22.93 2.35
CA ARG A 156 -7.95 23.51 1.86
C ARG A 156 -7.43 22.80 0.62
N LEU A 157 -7.49 21.47 0.61
CA LEU A 157 -7.14 20.63 -0.55
C LEU A 157 -8.02 20.95 -1.76
N LEU A 158 -9.34 20.98 -1.60
CA LEU A 158 -10.27 21.29 -2.69
C LEU A 158 -10.04 22.70 -3.25
N ARG A 159 -9.78 23.68 -2.38
CA ARG A 159 -9.41 25.04 -2.81
C ARG A 159 -8.10 25.06 -3.60
N ARG A 160 -7.07 24.33 -3.14
CA ARG A 160 -5.78 24.18 -3.85
C ARG A 160 -5.98 23.58 -5.24
N LEU A 161 -6.89 22.63 -5.36
CA LEU A 161 -7.22 21.95 -6.62
C LEU A 161 -8.25 22.71 -7.48
N ASN A 162 -8.65 23.92 -7.06
CA ASN A 162 -9.69 24.72 -7.72
C ASN A 162 -10.98 23.92 -7.99
N ALA A 163 -11.38 23.14 -6.98
CA ALA A 163 -12.58 22.31 -6.99
C ALA A 163 -13.60 22.86 -6.00
N ASP A 164 -14.87 22.91 -6.41
CA ASP A 164 -15.94 23.47 -5.60
C ASP A 164 -17.32 23.00 -6.11
N ARG A 165 -18.40 23.47 -5.47
CA ARG A 165 -19.80 23.24 -5.87
C ARG A 165 -20.20 24.03 -7.13
N PRO A 166 -21.27 23.59 -7.83
CA PRO A 166 -21.92 24.39 -8.88
C PRO A 166 -22.44 25.72 -8.33
N THR A 167 -22.90 26.59 -9.23
CA THR A 167 -23.43 27.92 -8.87
C THR A 167 -24.49 27.78 -7.79
N ASP A 168 -24.32 28.52 -6.69
CA ASP A 168 -25.22 28.45 -5.56
C ASP A 168 -26.65 28.85 -5.98
N PRO A 169 -27.69 28.04 -5.66
CA PRO A 169 -29.05 28.28 -6.13
C PRO A 169 -29.63 29.63 -5.72
N GLU A 170 -29.27 30.15 -4.55
CA GLU A 170 -29.76 31.45 -4.07
C GLU A 170 -29.14 32.59 -4.85
N THR A 171 -27.81 32.54 -5.05
CA THR A 171 -27.09 33.53 -5.86
C THR A 171 -27.58 33.55 -7.32
N LEU A 172 -27.84 32.37 -7.88
CA LEU A 172 -28.40 32.23 -9.22
C LEU A 172 -29.80 32.83 -9.30
N ASN A 173 -30.67 32.54 -8.33
CA ASN A 173 -32.02 33.07 -8.32
C ASN A 173 -32.03 34.60 -8.24
N ALA A 174 -31.19 35.18 -7.37
CA ALA A 174 -31.03 36.64 -7.29
C ALA A 174 -30.61 37.24 -8.63
N ALA A 175 -29.62 36.66 -9.30
CA ALA A 175 -29.16 37.12 -10.62
C ALA A 175 -30.25 37.00 -11.71
N LEU A 176 -31.08 35.95 -11.66
CA LEU A 176 -32.19 35.75 -12.59
C LEU A 176 -33.35 36.72 -12.35
N VAL A 177 -33.67 37.01 -11.07
CA VAL A 177 -34.69 38.00 -10.71
C VAL A 177 -34.27 39.39 -11.17
N GLU A 178 -33.03 39.82 -10.89
CA GLU A 178 -32.52 41.12 -11.33
C GLU A 178 -32.52 41.24 -12.87
N TYR A 179 -32.11 40.18 -13.58
CA TYR A 179 -32.20 40.14 -15.03
C TYR A 179 -33.65 40.25 -15.52
N LYS A 180 -34.58 39.54 -14.88
CA LYS A 180 -36.00 39.56 -15.22
C LYS A 180 -36.57 40.97 -15.07
N GLU A 181 -36.40 41.60 -13.91
CA GLU A 181 -36.96 42.92 -13.60
C GLU A 181 -36.47 43.98 -14.59
N ARG A 182 -35.16 44.04 -14.82
CA ARG A 182 -34.54 44.98 -15.78
C ARG A 182 -35.09 44.82 -17.21
N GLU A 183 -35.27 43.58 -17.66
CA GLU A 183 -35.80 43.32 -19.00
C GLU A 183 -37.30 43.65 -19.08
N GLN A 184 -38.07 43.35 -18.03
CA GLN A 184 -39.50 43.70 -17.94
C GLN A 184 -39.70 45.20 -17.99
N GLU A 185 -38.97 45.96 -17.17
CA GLU A 185 -39.01 47.43 -17.18
C GLU A 185 -38.67 48.00 -18.55
N ARG A 186 -37.66 47.43 -19.23
CA ARG A 186 -37.29 47.85 -20.59
C ARG A 186 -38.42 47.60 -21.59
N TYR A 187 -39.09 46.44 -21.52
CA TYR A 187 -40.20 46.14 -22.42
C TYR A 187 -41.42 47.03 -22.14
N GLU A 188 -41.77 47.21 -20.86
CA GLU A 188 -42.89 48.07 -20.45
C GLU A 188 -42.65 49.53 -20.86
N ALA A 189 -41.43 50.05 -20.70
CA ALA A 189 -41.05 51.39 -21.15
C ALA A 189 -41.08 51.53 -22.69
N SER A 190 -40.86 50.44 -23.43
CA SER A 190 -40.88 50.44 -24.90
C SER A 190 -42.28 50.32 -25.51
N ASN A 191 -43.28 49.90 -24.73
CA ASN A 191 -44.62 49.64 -25.20
C ASN A 191 -45.60 50.77 -24.82
N PRO A 192 -46.46 51.25 -25.73
CA PRO A 192 -47.37 52.37 -25.46
C PRO A 192 -48.41 52.12 -24.34
N ASP A 193 -48.77 50.86 -24.12
CA ASP A 193 -49.75 50.43 -23.13
C ASP A 193 -49.11 49.98 -21.79
N GLY A 194 -47.78 50.05 -21.68
CA GLY A 194 -47.02 49.66 -20.50
C GLY A 194 -47.12 48.16 -20.18
N LYS A 195 -47.49 47.31 -21.15
CA LYS A 195 -47.66 45.87 -20.93
C LYS A 195 -46.79 45.06 -21.87
N MET A 196 -46.27 43.94 -21.40
CA MET A 196 -45.53 43.01 -22.25
C MET A 196 -46.44 42.28 -23.25
N THR A 197 -45.98 42.17 -24.50
CA THR A 197 -46.59 41.33 -25.52
C THR A 197 -46.22 39.85 -25.33
N ALA A 198 -47.00 38.92 -25.89
CA ALA A 198 -46.67 37.49 -25.84
C ALA A 198 -45.32 37.16 -26.48
N ALA A 199 -44.91 37.91 -27.52
CA ALA A 199 -43.60 37.74 -28.15
C ALA A 199 -42.45 38.18 -27.23
N GLN A 200 -42.62 39.28 -26.49
CA GLN A 200 -41.62 39.75 -25.52
C GLN A 200 -41.55 38.82 -24.29
N ASP A 201 -42.66 38.22 -23.87
CA ASP A 201 -42.67 37.19 -22.82
C ASP A 201 -41.85 35.95 -23.22
N GLU A 202 -42.04 35.46 -24.45
CA GLU A 202 -41.22 34.37 -24.98
C GLU A 202 -39.74 34.76 -25.12
N GLN A 203 -39.45 36.00 -25.52
CA GLN A 203 -38.07 36.50 -25.56
C GLN A 203 -37.45 36.59 -24.16
N LEU A 204 -38.20 37.04 -23.16
CA LEU A 204 -37.77 37.08 -21.77
C LEU A 204 -37.47 35.68 -21.24
N LYS A 205 -38.36 34.70 -21.49
CA LYS A 205 -38.12 33.30 -21.12
C LYS A 205 -36.84 32.76 -21.73
N ARG A 206 -36.62 32.97 -23.04
CA ARG A 206 -35.37 32.56 -23.72
C ARG A 206 -34.15 33.25 -23.12
N GLY A 207 -34.26 34.55 -22.79
CA GLY A 207 -33.21 35.32 -22.14
C GLY A 207 -32.86 34.76 -20.75
N LEU A 208 -33.86 34.41 -19.94
CA LEU A 208 -33.65 33.80 -18.62
C LEU A 208 -32.98 32.43 -18.71
N ILE A 209 -33.39 31.60 -19.68
CA ILE A 209 -32.74 30.30 -19.94
C ILE A 209 -31.28 30.52 -20.34
N ALA A 210 -31.02 31.44 -21.27
CA ALA A 210 -29.67 31.75 -21.72
C ALA A 210 -28.80 32.32 -20.59
N LYS A 211 -29.36 33.19 -19.74
CA LYS A 211 -28.67 33.73 -18.56
C LYS A 211 -28.34 32.63 -17.56
N ARG A 212 -29.29 31.77 -17.22
CA ARG A 212 -29.07 30.62 -16.32
C ARG A 212 -27.98 29.69 -16.84
N LEU A 213 -28.04 29.33 -18.12
CA LEU A 213 -27.01 28.50 -18.74
C LEU A 213 -25.64 29.19 -18.78
N GLY A 214 -25.63 30.51 -19.01
CA GLY A 214 -24.43 31.34 -18.94
C GLY A 214 -23.77 31.32 -17.57
N GLU A 215 -24.54 31.42 -16.48
CA GLU A 215 -24.02 31.31 -15.11
C GLU A 215 -23.42 29.92 -14.82
N TYR A 216 -24.09 28.85 -15.24
CA TYR A 216 -23.56 27.50 -15.08
C TYR A 216 -22.29 27.27 -15.87
N LYS A 217 -22.25 27.75 -17.12
CA LYS A 217 -21.07 27.65 -17.97
C LYS A 217 -19.92 28.47 -17.39
N GLY A 218 -20.16 29.71 -16.99
CA GLY A 218 -19.13 30.57 -16.38
C GLY A 218 -18.52 29.95 -15.12
N ARG A 219 -19.37 29.35 -14.26
CA ARG A 219 -18.90 28.62 -13.08
C ARG A 219 -18.09 27.37 -13.44
N ALA A 220 -18.56 26.58 -14.41
CA ALA A 220 -17.84 25.40 -14.88
C ALA A 220 -16.49 25.75 -15.53
N GLU A 221 -16.41 26.90 -16.21
CA GLU A 221 -15.18 27.41 -16.81
C GLU A 221 -14.16 27.89 -15.77
N ALA A 222 -14.62 28.33 -14.60
CA ALA A 222 -13.77 28.80 -13.51
C ALA A 222 -13.19 27.68 -12.64
N LEU A 223 -13.74 26.47 -12.70
CA LEU A 223 -13.35 25.33 -11.86
C LEU A 223 -12.60 24.26 -12.66
N THR A 224 -11.79 23.47 -11.97
CA THR A 224 -11.09 22.31 -12.56
C THR A 224 -11.94 21.04 -12.53
N PHE A 225 -12.72 20.84 -11.47
CA PHE A 225 -13.75 19.79 -11.35
C PHE A 225 -14.73 20.16 -10.24
N TYR A 226 -15.93 19.57 -10.28
CA TYR A 226 -16.89 19.70 -9.17
C TYR A 226 -16.56 18.72 -8.06
N CYS A 227 -16.38 19.21 -6.84
CA CYS A 227 -16.25 18.37 -5.64
C CYS A 227 -16.53 19.23 -4.41
N THR A 228 -17.22 18.66 -3.43
CA THR A 228 -17.40 19.24 -2.10
C THR A 228 -16.85 18.27 -1.06
N THR A 229 -16.74 18.73 0.18
CA THR A 229 -16.38 17.86 1.31
C THR A 229 -17.38 16.73 1.52
N ASP A 230 -18.63 16.88 1.09
CA ASP A 230 -19.66 15.83 1.17
C ASP A 230 -19.36 14.61 0.30
N ALA A 231 -18.49 14.76 -0.71
CA ALA A 231 -18.01 13.63 -1.49
C ALA A 231 -17.11 12.71 -0.65
N ILE A 232 -16.50 13.22 0.42
CA ILE A 232 -15.64 12.44 1.30
C ILE A 232 -16.53 11.73 2.32
N TYR A 233 -16.44 10.41 2.38
CA TYR A 233 -17.40 9.61 3.12
C TYR A 233 -17.30 9.80 4.65
N THR A 234 -18.42 10.26 5.23
CA THR A 234 -18.60 10.46 6.68
C THR A 234 -19.64 9.50 7.29
N GLY A 235 -19.87 8.35 6.66
CA GLY A 235 -20.90 7.39 7.09
C GLY A 235 -20.33 6.19 7.86
N GLN A 236 -21.22 5.46 8.54
CA GLN A 236 -20.88 4.21 9.21
C GLN A 236 -21.28 3.01 8.39
N ASN A 237 -20.43 2.60 7.44
CA ASN A 237 -20.55 1.30 6.78
C ASN A 237 -19.18 0.65 6.67
N GLU A 238 -19.05 -0.53 7.27
CA GLU A 238 -17.99 -1.47 6.90
C GLU A 238 -18.13 -1.81 5.41
N PRO A 239 -17.03 -1.93 4.66
CA PRO A 239 -15.64 -2.02 5.10
C PRO A 239 -14.81 -0.71 5.01
N PHE A 240 -15.45 0.45 5.00
CA PHE A 240 -14.78 1.73 4.75
C PHE A 240 -14.46 2.51 6.04
N SER A 241 -13.38 3.29 6.01
CA SER A 241 -13.01 4.21 7.08
C SER A 241 -13.97 5.41 7.09
N GLU A 242 -14.27 5.90 8.30
CA GLU A 242 -15.15 7.06 8.52
C GLU A 242 -14.29 8.30 8.74
N VAL A 243 -14.46 9.31 7.89
CA VAL A 243 -13.93 10.65 8.15
C VAL A 243 -14.92 11.38 9.06
N PRO A 244 -14.50 11.87 10.24
CA PRO A 244 -15.42 12.52 11.17
C PRO A 244 -15.98 13.81 10.58
N ALA A 245 -17.31 13.95 10.56
CA ALA A 245 -17.99 15.16 10.11
C ALA A 245 -17.88 16.33 11.12
N ALA A 246 -17.56 16.02 12.38
CA ALA A 246 -17.31 16.98 13.45
C ALA A 246 -16.25 16.41 14.40
N ALA A 247 -15.51 17.29 15.07
CA ALA A 247 -14.50 16.87 16.04
C ALA A 247 -15.15 16.03 17.16
N PRO A 248 -14.73 14.75 17.36
CA PRO A 248 -15.25 13.93 18.43
C PRO A 248 -14.78 14.43 19.81
N PRO A 249 -15.44 13.99 20.91
CA PRO A 249 -14.97 14.30 22.25
C PRO A 249 -13.51 13.87 22.46
N PRO A 250 -12.66 14.67 23.13
CA PRO A 250 -11.25 14.33 23.34
C PRO A 250 -11.00 12.96 23.97
N SER A 251 -11.93 12.45 24.78
CA SER A 251 -11.85 11.13 25.42
C SER A 251 -11.94 9.96 24.44
N MET A 252 -12.41 10.19 23.20
CA MET A 252 -12.52 9.17 22.15
C MET A 252 -11.33 9.21 21.17
N ILE A 253 -10.43 10.19 21.31
CA ILE A 253 -9.31 10.39 20.41
C ILE A 253 -8.11 9.60 20.95
N THR A 254 -7.69 8.60 20.18
CA THR A 254 -6.48 7.80 20.45
C THR A 254 -5.43 8.09 19.38
N GLU A 255 -4.17 7.76 19.64
CA GLU A 255 -3.11 7.85 18.62
C GLU A 255 -3.44 6.99 17.40
N ALA A 256 -4.05 5.81 17.60
CA ALA A 256 -4.48 4.93 16.51
C ALA A 256 -5.57 5.59 15.64
N SER A 257 -6.56 6.22 16.26
CA SER A 257 -7.60 6.98 15.54
C SER A 257 -7.00 8.17 14.78
N ALA A 258 -6.09 8.91 15.41
CA ALA A 258 -5.41 10.04 14.78
C ALA A 258 -4.55 9.60 13.58
N PHE A 259 -3.82 8.49 13.71
CA PHE A 259 -3.04 7.92 12.62
C PHE A 259 -3.94 7.45 11.45
N ASN A 260 -5.08 6.84 11.74
CA ASN A 260 -6.06 6.47 10.70
C ASN A 260 -6.51 7.71 9.92
N TRP A 261 -6.89 8.80 10.60
CA TRP A 261 -7.30 10.04 9.94
C TRP A 261 -6.18 10.66 9.10
N LEU A 262 -4.95 10.62 9.59
CA LEU A 262 -3.79 11.12 8.87
C LEU A 262 -3.57 10.33 7.57
N TRP A 263 -3.61 9.00 7.66
CA TRP A 263 -3.40 8.14 6.50
C TRP A 263 -4.57 8.23 5.51
N ASP A 264 -5.81 8.30 5.98
CA ASP A 264 -6.98 8.55 5.13
C ASP A 264 -6.83 9.86 4.38
N TYR A 265 -6.38 10.92 5.06
CA TYR A 265 -6.09 12.20 4.43
C TYR A 265 -5.04 12.07 3.33
N TRP A 266 -3.91 11.40 3.59
CA TRP A 266 -2.87 11.18 2.56
C TRP A 266 -3.42 10.44 1.34
N VAL A 267 -4.17 9.36 1.56
CA VAL A 267 -4.80 8.58 0.48
C VAL A 267 -5.79 9.42 -0.33
N ILE A 268 -6.67 10.16 0.35
CA ILE A 268 -7.66 11.03 -0.29
C ILE A 268 -6.96 12.17 -1.04
N SER A 269 -5.88 12.71 -0.48
CA SER A 269 -5.10 13.77 -1.12
C SER A 269 -4.48 13.29 -2.44
N ASP A 270 -3.92 12.09 -2.47
CA ASP A 270 -3.30 11.53 -3.67
C ASP A 270 -4.32 11.26 -4.78
N VAL A 271 -5.50 10.68 -4.45
CA VAL A 271 -6.52 10.42 -5.48
C VAL A 271 -7.12 11.71 -6.03
N LEU A 272 -7.32 12.74 -5.20
CA LEU A 272 -7.81 14.04 -5.67
C LEU A 272 -6.73 14.82 -6.44
N GLU A 273 -5.47 14.70 -6.06
CA GLU A 273 -4.35 15.23 -6.85
C GLU A 273 -4.22 14.54 -8.20
N ALA A 274 -4.48 13.24 -8.27
CA ALA A 274 -4.55 12.51 -9.54
C ALA A 274 -5.68 13.04 -10.44
N VAL A 275 -6.84 13.40 -9.87
CA VAL A 275 -7.90 14.10 -10.63
C VAL A 275 -7.40 15.45 -11.15
N GLY A 276 -6.77 16.26 -10.28
CA GLY A 276 -6.19 17.54 -10.68
C GLY A 276 -5.17 17.37 -11.82
N SER A 277 -4.27 16.39 -11.70
CA SER A 277 -3.26 16.03 -12.70
C SER A 277 -3.88 15.57 -14.03
N ALA A 278 -4.91 14.72 -13.99
CA ALA A 278 -5.66 14.31 -15.17
C ALA A 278 -6.31 15.50 -15.89
N ASN A 279 -6.75 16.48 -15.11
CA ASN A 279 -7.36 17.73 -15.59
C ASN A 279 -6.31 18.81 -15.91
N THR A 280 -5.08 18.42 -16.24
CA THR A 280 -4.07 19.33 -16.80
C THR A 280 -3.70 18.91 -18.22
N ASN A 281 -3.40 19.91 -19.04
CA ASN A 281 -2.83 19.72 -20.37
C ASN A 281 -1.47 20.41 -20.40
N ALA A 282 -0.45 19.71 -20.92
CA ALA A 282 0.91 20.23 -21.07
C ALA A 282 0.95 21.58 -21.83
N ALA A 283 0.01 21.83 -22.74
CA ALA A 283 -0.03 23.06 -23.53
C ALA A 283 -0.70 24.26 -22.82
N SER A 284 -1.73 24.04 -22.00
CA SER A 284 -2.59 25.10 -21.46
C SER A 284 -2.65 25.14 -19.93
N GLY A 285 -2.00 24.21 -19.24
CA GLY A 285 -2.09 24.06 -17.79
C GLY A 285 -3.41 23.44 -17.34
N ALA A 286 -3.95 23.93 -16.21
CA ALA A 286 -5.21 23.45 -15.66
C ALA A 286 -6.36 23.65 -16.66
N MET A 287 -7.13 22.58 -16.87
CA MET A 287 -8.30 22.57 -17.74
C MET A 287 -9.54 22.93 -16.95
N SER A 288 -10.51 23.55 -17.62
CA SER A 288 -11.83 23.77 -17.05
C SER A 288 -12.76 22.59 -17.26
N ILE A 289 -13.78 22.46 -16.42
CA ILE A 289 -14.72 21.32 -16.40
C ILE A 289 -15.21 20.92 -17.80
N PRO A 290 -15.67 21.84 -18.68
CA PRO A 290 -16.18 21.46 -20.00
C PRO A 290 -15.17 20.68 -20.86
N SER A 291 -13.88 20.90 -20.66
CA SER A 291 -12.78 20.27 -21.41
C SER A 291 -12.03 19.18 -20.64
N ALA A 292 -12.18 19.14 -19.32
CA ALA A 292 -11.43 18.27 -18.43
C ALA A 292 -11.85 16.79 -18.53
N PRO A 293 -10.92 15.82 -18.37
CA PRO A 293 -11.29 14.40 -18.30
C PRO A 293 -12.27 14.06 -17.18
N VAL A 294 -12.00 14.50 -15.95
CA VAL A 294 -12.90 14.29 -14.80
C VAL A 294 -13.72 15.55 -14.58
N LYS A 295 -15.04 15.43 -14.61
CA LYS A 295 -15.95 16.57 -14.48
C LYS A 295 -16.38 16.79 -13.04
N ARG A 296 -16.65 15.70 -12.31
CA ARG A 296 -17.15 15.72 -10.94
C ARG A 296 -16.66 14.52 -10.16
N VAL A 297 -16.33 14.74 -8.90
CA VAL A 297 -16.15 13.68 -7.89
C VAL A 297 -17.41 13.67 -7.03
N GLU A 298 -18.16 12.59 -7.09
CA GLU A 298 -19.39 12.41 -6.32
C GLU A 298 -19.10 11.74 -4.97
N ARG A 299 -18.10 10.86 -4.92
CA ARG A 299 -17.78 10.10 -3.71
C ARG A 299 -16.35 9.59 -3.69
N VAL A 300 -15.73 9.58 -2.51
CA VAL A 300 -14.44 8.93 -2.21
C VAL A 300 -14.57 8.18 -0.89
N ARG A 301 -14.22 6.88 -0.90
CA ARG A 301 -14.18 6.02 0.29
C ARG A 301 -12.84 5.32 0.37
N VAL A 302 -12.22 5.31 1.55
CA VAL A 302 -10.98 4.56 1.78
C VAL A 302 -11.30 3.33 2.63
N SER A 303 -10.69 2.18 2.32
CA SER A 303 -10.85 0.95 3.07
C SER A 303 -10.38 1.16 4.51
N LYS A 304 -11.12 0.60 5.46
CA LYS A 304 -10.75 0.64 6.87
C LYS A 304 -9.47 -0.15 7.10
N MET A 305 -8.61 0.35 7.98
CA MET A 305 -7.46 -0.42 8.43
C MET A 305 -7.92 -1.55 9.39
N PRO A 306 -7.31 -2.74 9.34
CA PRO A 306 -7.63 -3.86 10.21
C PRO A 306 -7.05 -3.63 11.63
N VAL A 307 -7.36 -2.51 12.26
CA VAL A 307 -7.00 -2.25 13.66
C VAL A 307 -8.13 -2.78 14.53
N ALA A 308 -7.86 -3.83 15.32
CA ALA A 308 -8.80 -4.27 16.34
C ALA A 308 -9.09 -3.08 17.28
N PRO A 309 -10.36 -2.84 17.69
CA PRO A 309 -10.66 -1.82 18.67
C PRO A 309 -9.78 -2.07 19.91
N ALA A 310 -9.15 -1.01 20.43
CA ALA A 310 -8.24 -1.09 21.55
C ALA A 310 -8.90 -1.86 22.71
N GLY A 311 -8.51 -3.13 22.88
CA GLY A 311 -8.77 -3.85 24.11
C GLY A 311 -7.92 -3.22 25.21
N ASN A 312 -8.49 -3.09 26.41
CA ASN A 312 -7.79 -2.53 27.56
C ASN A 312 -6.42 -3.22 27.73
N PRO A 313 -5.33 -2.46 27.93
CA PRO A 313 -4.00 -3.03 28.15
C PRO A 313 -3.88 -3.84 29.45
N ASP A 314 -4.90 -3.83 30.31
CA ASP A 314 -4.91 -4.54 31.60
C ASP A 314 -5.17 -6.06 31.50
N ASP A 315 -5.61 -6.59 30.34
CA ASP A 315 -5.87 -8.03 30.22
C ASP A 315 -4.61 -8.88 29.93
N GLN A 316 -3.43 -8.27 29.81
CA GLN A 316 -2.19 -8.99 29.47
C GLN A 316 -1.36 -9.45 30.67
N PHE A 317 -1.76 -9.11 31.91
CA PHE A 317 -1.11 -9.55 33.14
C PHE A 317 -2.13 -10.18 34.12
N GLY A 318 -2.71 -11.33 33.76
CA GLY A 318 -3.67 -12.04 34.60
C GLY A 318 -3.61 -13.55 34.46
N GLY A 319 -2.79 -14.19 35.30
CA GLY A 319 -2.89 -15.56 35.82
C GLY A 319 -3.52 -16.68 34.96
N GLY A 320 -2.67 -17.65 34.61
CA GLY A 320 -2.98 -19.00 34.12
C GLY A 320 -4.40 -19.53 34.31
N ARG A 321 -5.19 -19.48 33.24
CA ARG A 321 -6.23 -20.48 32.94
C ARG A 321 -6.20 -20.77 31.45
N GLN A 322 -5.71 -21.96 31.08
CA GLN A 322 -5.97 -22.52 29.75
C GLN A 322 -7.49 -22.63 29.57
N PRO A 323 -8.09 -22.03 28.52
CA PRO A 323 -9.44 -22.39 28.15
C PRO A 323 -9.40 -23.78 27.52
N SER A 324 -10.16 -24.67 28.15
CA SER A 324 -10.43 -26.04 27.74
C SER A 324 -10.81 -26.10 26.25
N ARG A 325 -10.08 -26.93 25.48
CA ARG A 325 -10.44 -27.31 24.11
C ARG A 325 -11.73 -28.13 24.14
N ASN A 326 -12.85 -27.49 23.83
CA ASN A 326 -14.06 -28.19 23.38
C ASN A 326 -14.02 -28.25 21.84
N PRO A 327 -13.94 -29.44 21.22
CA PRO A 327 -13.85 -29.58 19.77
C PRO A 327 -15.26 -29.74 19.20
N MET A 328 -16.03 -28.66 19.14
CA MET A 328 -17.16 -28.56 18.21
C MET A 328 -17.61 -27.10 18.18
N GLN A 329 -17.58 -26.52 16.98
CA GLN A 329 -18.14 -25.22 16.64
C GLN A 329 -17.27 -24.01 17.04
N GLY A 330 -16.36 -23.62 16.14
CA GLY A 330 -15.57 -22.39 16.26
C GLY A 330 -14.63 -22.20 15.07
N GLY A 331 -14.98 -21.24 14.21
CA GLY A 331 -14.12 -20.73 13.14
C GLY A 331 -12.87 -20.05 13.72
N GLY A 332 -11.77 -20.19 12.99
CA GLY A 332 -10.45 -19.71 13.40
C GLY A 332 -9.34 -20.45 12.67
N GLN A 333 -9.54 -20.72 11.38
CA GLN A 333 -8.41 -20.88 10.48
C GLN A 333 -7.99 -19.47 10.12
N GLY A 334 -6.69 -19.18 10.26
CA GLY A 334 -6.11 -17.91 9.82
C GLY A 334 -6.64 -17.60 8.44
N ALA A 335 -7.27 -16.44 8.29
CA ALA A 335 -7.78 -15.98 7.01
C ALA A 335 -6.64 -16.17 6.00
N GLU A 336 -6.88 -17.03 5.01
CA GLU A 336 -5.99 -17.19 3.88
C GLU A 336 -5.80 -15.79 3.32
N VAL A 337 -4.59 -15.24 3.47
CA VAL A 337 -4.28 -13.91 2.94
C VAL A 337 -4.22 -14.09 1.44
N LEU A 338 -5.38 -13.95 0.80
CA LEU A 338 -5.49 -13.94 -0.64
C LEU A 338 -4.66 -12.76 -1.13
N PRO A 339 -3.77 -12.96 -2.12
CA PRO A 339 -3.10 -11.84 -2.76
C PRO A 339 -4.15 -10.84 -3.24
N SER A 340 -3.84 -9.55 -3.21
CA SER A 340 -4.68 -8.53 -3.80
C SER A 340 -4.94 -8.85 -5.28
N TYR A 341 -5.93 -8.21 -5.89
CA TYR A 341 -6.25 -8.40 -7.31
C TYR A 341 -5.03 -8.21 -8.24
N THR A 342 -4.03 -7.47 -7.77
CA THR A 342 -2.76 -7.20 -8.46
C THR A 342 -1.62 -8.13 -8.06
N GLY A 343 -1.87 -9.13 -7.20
CA GLY A 343 -0.89 -10.12 -6.77
C GLY A 343 -0.09 -9.73 -5.53
N HIS A 344 -0.36 -8.58 -4.90
CA HIS A 344 0.39 -8.13 -3.73
C HIS A 344 -0.11 -8.78 -2.44
N THR A 345 0.79 -9.12 -1.52
CA THR A 345 0.46 -9.68 -0.20
C THR A 345 0.65 -8.66 0.93
N GLY A 346 0.41 -7.37 0.65
CA GLY A 346 0.58 -6.30 1.63
C GLY A 346 -0.32 -6.46 2.85
N GLY A 347 0.11 -5.91 4.00
CA GLY A 347 -0.62 -6.05 5.28
C GLY A 347 -0.32 -7.32 6.08
N VAL A 348 0.64 -8.16 5.64
CA VAL A 348 1.13 -9.32 6.40
C VAL A 348 2.31 -8.93 7.29
N ALA A 349 2.48 -9.63 8.41
CA ALA A 349 3.67 -9.52 9.25
C ALA A 349 4.94 -9.71 8.41
N GLY A 350 5.88 -8.76 8.52
CA GLY A 350 7.12 -8.76 7.74
C GLY A 350 7.02 -8.22 6.30
N SER A 351 5.85 -7.78 5.82
CA SER A 351 5.75 -7.03 4.56
C SER A 351 6.54 -5.71 4.66
N SER A 352 7.12 -5.27 3.53
CA SER A 352 7.78 -3.96 3.41
C SER A 352 6.81 -2.81 3.11
N TYR A 353 5.53 -3.14 2.85
CA TYR A 353 4.50 -2.18 2.51
C TYR A 353 3.10 -2.62 2.97
N ASP A 354 2.19 -1.66 3.03
CA ASP A 354 0.78 -1.83 3.29
C ASP A 354 -0.04 -1.46 2.05
N ILE A 355 -1.22 -2.06 1.93
CA ILE A 355 -2.16 -1.80 0.83
C ILE A 355 -3.41 -1.15 1.41
N ARG A 356 -3.91 -0.10 0.74
CA ARG A 356 -5.24 0.47 0.98
C ARG A 356 -6.04 0.41 -0.30
N THR A 357 -7.35 0.26 -0.18
CA THR A 357 -8.26 0.31 -1.32
C THR A 357 -9.09 1.59 -1.24
N VAL A 358 -9.29 2.25 -2.37
CA VAL A 358 -10.14 3.43 -2.49
C VAL A 358 -11.24 3.12 -3.48
N GLU A 359 -12.48 3.39 -3.11
CA GLU A 359 -13.62 3.40 -4.05
C GLU A 359 -13.98 4.85 -4.35
N MET A 360 -13.95 5.20 -5.64
CA MET A 360 -14.19 6.55 -6.11
C MET A 360 -15.33 6.56 -7.13
N GLN A 361 -16.33 7.42 -6.92
CA GLN A 361 -17.42 7.64 -7.86
C GLN A 361 -17.23 8.98 -8.54
N ILE A 362 -17.07 8.97 -9.86
CA ILE A 362 -16.79 10.16 -10.67
C ILE A 362 -17.74 10.27 -11.84
N VAL A 363 -17.99 11.49 -12.30
CA VAL A 363 -18.51 11.76 -13.64
C VAL A 363 -17.34 12.22 -14.51
N ALA A 364 -17.09 11.53 -15.61
CA ALA A 364 -15.94 11.77 -16.48
C ALA A 364 -16.32 11.72 -17.96
N SER A 365 -15.52 12.37 -18.79
CA SER A 365 -15.57 12.26 -20.25
C SER A 365 -15.26 10.82 -20.66
N SER A 366 -16.19 10.16 -21.37
CA SER A 366 -16.06 8.74 -21.70
C SER A 366 -14.82 8.42 -22.53
N LYS A 367 -14.44 9.33 -23.43
CA LYS A 367 -13.25 9.20 -24.29
C LYS A 367 -11.93 9.49 -23.57
N ASP A 368 -11.97 10.25 -22.47
CA ASP A 368 -10.77 10.70 -21.76
C ASP A 368 -10.52 9.96 -20.44
N LEU A 369 -11.40 9.03 -20.05
CA LEU A 369 -11.27 8.24 -18.82
C LEU A 369 -9.88 7.55 -18.68
N PRO A 370 -9.24 7.01 -19.73
CA PRO A 370 -7.89 6.47 -19.62
C PRO A 370 -6.84 7.46 -19.11
N LYS A 371 -6.99 8.77 -19.39
CA LYS A 371 -6.06 9.80 -18.89
C LYS A 371 -6.11 9.92 -17.36
N PHE A 372 -7.28 9.67 -16.77
CA PHE A 372 -7.42 9.63 -15.31
C PHE A 372 -6.69 8.42 -14.72
N PHE A 373 -6.76 7.25 -15.36
CA PHE A 373 -6.02 6.07 -14.90
C PHE A 373 -4.50 6.26 -14.99
N ASP A 374 -4.02 6.86 -16.08
CA ASP A 374 -2.61 7.23 -16.22
C ASP A 374 -2.16 8.24 -15.15
N ALA A 375 -3.04 9.18 -14.77
CA ALA A 375 -2.75 10.16 -13.73
C ALA A 375 -2.64 9.51 -12.35
N LEU A 376 -3.50 8.53 -12.03
CA LEU A 376 -3.40 7.76 -10.78
C LEU A 376 -2.01 7.10 -10.66
N ALA A 377 -1.58 6.37 -11.69
CA ALA A 377 -0.30 5.67 -11.70
C ALA A 377 0.92 6.60 -11.61
N LYS A 378 0.78 7.88 -12.00
CA LYS A 378 1.84 8.89 -11.92
C LYS A 378 1.87 9.62 -10.58
N THR A 379 0.75 9.71 -9.88
CA THR A 379 0.67 10.45 -8.61
C THR A 379 1.33 9.68 -7.47
N ASN A 380 1.01 8.40 -7.34
CA ASN A 380 1.63 7.50 -6.35
C ASN A 380 1.53 6.04 -6.88
N TYR A 381 1.91 5.04 -6.09
CA TYR A 381 1.72 3.63 -6.40
C TYR A 381 0.25 3.22 -6.34
N MET A 382 -0.53 3.70 -7.32
CA MET A 382 -1.96 3.49 -7.43
C MET A 382 -2.28 2.69 -8.69
N THR A 383 -3.07 1.63 -8.53
CA THR A 383 -3.50 0.76 -9.63
C THR A 383 -5.02 0.66 -9.63
N VAL A 384 -5.64 0.86 -10.78
CA VAL A 384 -7.08 0.64 -10.94
C VAL A 384 -7.33 -0.86 -11.04
N THR A 385 -8.14 -1.41 -10.14
CA THR A 385 -8.44 -2.85 -10.08
C THR A 385 -9.80 -3.17 -10.67
N ASP A 386 -10.75 -2.23 -10.63
CA ASP A 386 -12.11 -2.43 -11.10
C ASP A 386 -12.76 -1.12 -11.54
N VAL A 387 -13.63 -1.19 -12.55
CA VAL A 387 -14.33 -0.03 -13.13
C VAL A 387 -15.73 -0.42 -13.60
N ASP A 388 -16.75 0.13 -12.94
CA ASP A 388 -18.14 0.05 -13.37
C ASP A 388 -18.59 1.36 -14.02
N LEU A 389 -19.24 1.29 -15.19
CA LEU A 389 -19.70 2.47 -15.94
C LEU A 389 -21.23 2.52 -16.01
N TYR A 390 -21.78 3.72 -15.79
CA TYR A 390 -23.20 4.00 -15.81
C TYR A 390 -23.52 5.24 -16.65
N GLU A 391 -24.73 5.27 -17.21
CA GLU A 391 -25.27 6.46 -17.88
C GLU A 391 -25.54 7.58 -16.85
N VAL A 392 -25.37 8.82 -17.31
CA VAL A 392 -25.62 10.04 -16.53
C VAL A 392 -26.79 10.79 -17.14
N ASP A 393 -27.79 11.13 -16.33
CA ASP A 393 -28.82 12.09 -16.72
C ASP A 393 -28.24 13.52 -16.68
N VAL A 394 -27.61 13.92 -17.79
CA VAL A 394 -26.98 15.24 -17.93
C VAL A 394 -28.01 16.38 -17.76
N TRP A 395 -29.28 16.15 -18.11
CA TRP A 395 -30.32 17.16 -17.94
C TRP A 395 -30.77 17.29 -16.48
N GLY A 396 -30.86 16.17 -15.77
CA GLY A 396 -31.06 16.13 -14.32
C GLY A 396 -29.95 16.86 -13.58
N ASP A 397 -28.70 16.60 -13.95
CA ASP A 397 -27.52 17.26 -13.39
C ASP A 397 -27.47 18.76 -13.73
N LEU A 398 -27.83 19.15 -14.96
CA LEU A 398 -27.91 20.55 -15.37
C LEU A 398 -28.98 21.33 -14.58
N LYS A 399 -30.10 20.69 -14.23
CA LYS A 399 -31.12 21.32 -13.34
C LYS A 399 -30.57 21.61 -11.95
N GLN A 400 -29.62 20.81 -11.47
CA GLN A 400 -28.90 21.01 -10.22
C GLN A 400 -27.69 21.96 -10.36
N GLY A 401 -27.43 22.48 -11.56
CA GLY A 401 -26.37 23.45 -11.84
C GLY A 401 -25.03 22.87 -12.28
N TYR A 402 -24.96 21.55 -12.50
CA TYR A 402 -23.76 20.91 -13.04
C TYR A 402 -23.72 21.05 -14.56
N PHE A 403 -22.70 21.72 -15.08
CA PHE A 403 -22.48 21.85 -16.52
C PHE A 403 -21.19 21.13 -16.92
N TYR A 404 -21.30 20.09 -17.75
CA TYR A 404 -20.17 19.23 -18.13
C TYR A 404 -19.57 19.53 -19.51
N GLY A 405 -20.15 20.49 -20.25
CA GLY A 405 -19.74 20.79 -21.61
C GLY A 405 -20.38 19.88 -22.66
N PRO A 406 -19.84 19.87 -23.90
CA PRO A 406 -20.41 19.14 -25.03
C PRO A 406 -20.02 17.65 -25.07
N ASP A 407 -19.08 17.22 -24.23
CA ASP A 407 -18.60 15.84 -24.20
C ASP A 407 -19.67 14.88 -23.66
N HIS A 408 -19.67 13.65 -24.18
CA HIS A 408 -20.41 12.56 -23.57
C HIS A 408 -19.76 12.17 -22.24
N VAL A 409 -20.55 12.17 -21.18
CA VAL A 409 -20.09 11.81 -19.84
C VAL A 409 -20.68 10.50 -19.38
N VAL A 410 -19.90 9.78 -18.57
CA VAL A 410 -20.31 8.56 -17.88
C VAL A 410 -20.03 8.71 -16.39
N ARG A 411 -20.81 8.03 -15.57
CA ARG A 411 -20.53 7.86 -14.15
C ARG A 411 -19.70 6.59 -14.01
N ALA A 412 -18.49 6.71 -13.48
CA ALA A 412 -17.61 5.59 -13.21
C ALA A 412 -17.49 5.36 -11.70
N ILE A 413 -17.68 4.11 -11.26
CA ILE A 413 -17.25 3.66 -9.93
C ILE A 413 -15.92 2.93 -10.14
N VAL A 414 -14.85 3.49 -9.58
CA VAL A 414 -13.49 3.04 -9.79
C VAL A 414 -12.95 2.53 -8.45
N THR A 415 -12.48 1.29 -8.44
CA THR A 415 -11.74 0.73 -7.31
C THR A 415 -10.24 0.84 -7.57
N ILE A 416 -9.52 1.44 -6.62
CA ILE A 416 -8.10 1.78 -6.73
C ILE A 416 -7.36 1.11 -5.58
N GLU A 417 -6.31 0.36 -5.88
CA GLU A 417 -5.36 -0.14 -4.89
C GLU A 417 -4.19 0.84 -4.77
N THR A 418 -3.83 1.24 -3.55
CA THR A 418 -2.68 2.12 -3.27
C THR A 418 -1.69 1.44 -2.32
N VAL A 419 -0.41 1.51 -2.65
CA VAL A 419 0.70 0.89 -1.89
C VAL A 419 1.43 1.94 -1.08
N TRP A 420 1.74 1.61 0.18
CA TRP A 420 2.39 2.50 1.14
C TRP A 420 3.58 1.83 1.80
N LEU A 421 4.77 2.40 1.60
CA LEU A 421 6.03 1.82 2.05
C LEU A 421 6.24 2.02 3.55
N ARG A 422 6.44 0.92 4.29
CA ARG A 422 6.69 0.93 5.74
C ARG A 422 8.02 1.56 6.12
N SER A 423 8.93 1.74 5.16
CA SER A 423 10.22 2.41 5.37
C SER A 423 10.07 3.85 5.86
N TRP A 424 8.94 4.52 5.59
CA TRP A 424 8.67 5.88 6.07
C TRP A 424 7.37 6.01 6.86
N THR A 425 6.34 5.19 6.58
CA THR A 425 5.07 5.28 7.32
C THR A 425 5.19 4.78 8.75
N LYS A 426 6.10 3.82 9.03
CA LYS A 426 6.26 3.24 10.37
C LYS A 426 6.57 4.30 11.42
N ASP A 427 7.30 5.35 11.07
CA ASP A 427 7.71 6.41 12.00
C ASP A 427 6.51 7.16 12.60
N PHE A 428 5.34 7.07 11.96
CA PHE A 428 4.08 7.66 12.40
C PHE A 428 3.14 6.64 13.06
N MET A 429 3.42 5.33 12.95
CA MET A 429 2.53 4.27 13.44
C MET A 429 2.60 4.11 14.97
N PRO A 430 1.48 4.26 15.68
CA PRO A 430 1.38 3.90 17.09
C PRO A 430 1.52 2.39 17.32
N ASP A 431 1.89 1.98 18.53
CA ASP A 431 2.12 0.57 18.90
C ASP A 431 0.92 -0.34 18.60
N ALA A 432 -0.30 0.14 18.84
CA ALA A 432 -1.52 -0.60 18.53
C ALA A 432 -1.65 -0.91 17.02
N VAL A 433 -1.28 0.06 16.18
CA VAL A 433 -1.31 -0.09 14.73
C VAL A 433 -0.16 -0.98 14.25
N ARG A 434 1.04 -0.81 14.79
CA ARG A 434 2.20 -1.67 14.51
C ARG A 434 1.89 -3.12 14.82
N THR A 435 1.27 -3.38 15.97
CA THR A 435 0.82 -4.73 16.36
C THR A 435 -0.18 -5.30 15.37
N ALA A 436 -1.20 -4.52 14.99
CA ALA A 436 -2.22 -4.94 14.05
C ALA A 436 -1.66 -5.28 12.66
N LEU A 437 -0.65 -4.54 12.20
CA LEU A 437 0.00 -4.72 10.90
C LEU A 437 1.20 -5.69 10.93
N GLY A 438 1.54 -6.25 12.09
CA GLY A 438 2.69 -7.13 12.27
C GLY A 438 4.04 -6.45 12.03
N VAL A 439 4.12 -5.15 12.34
CA VAL A 439 5.35 -4.35 12.31
C VAL A 439 6.06 -4.48 13.66
N PRO A 440 7.36 -4.79 13.71
CA PRO A 440 8.10 -4.86 14.96
C PRO A 440 7.98 -3.55 15.77
N ILE A 441 7.66 -3.70 17.07
CA ILE A 441 7.73 -2.60 18.03
C ILE A 441 9.17 -2.51 18.50
N GLU A 442 9.84 -1.42 18.15
CA GLU A 442 11.16 -1.11 18.68
C GLU A 442 10.95 -0.67 20.15
N ARG A 443 11.03 -1.61 21.09
CA ARG A 443 11.08 -1.26 22.52
C ARG A 443 12.35 -0.45 22.72
N THR A 444 12.19 0.86 22.93
CA THR A 444 13.26 1.65 23.50
C THR A 444 13.27 1.26 24.97
N ASP A 445 14.15 0.33 25.33
CA ASP A 445 14.44 0.02 26.72
C ASP A 445 15.12 1.27 27.31
N ALA A 446 14.32 2.27 27.67
CA ALA A 446 14.74 3.31 28.59
C ALA A 446 15.05 2.57 29.90
N ALA A 447 16.34 2.52 30.22
CA ALA A 447 16.90 1.89 31.40
C ALA A 447 15.99 2.08 32.61
N ASP A 448 15.57 0.96 33.18
CA ASP A 448 15.03 0.88 34.53
C ASP A 448 16.17 1.31 35.48
N PRO A 449 16.12 2.50 36.11
CA PRO A 449 17.21 2.95 36.97
C PRO A 449 17.22 2.24 38.33
N ASP A 450 16.29 1.32 38.60
CA ASP A 450 16.08 0.72 39.92
C ASP A 450 16.47 -0.78 40.01
N ALA A 451 17.20 -1.33 39.02
CA ALA A 451 17.66 -2.73 39.07
C ALA A 451 18.92 -2.97 39.93
N ASP A 452 19.58 -1.92 40.43
CA ASP A 452 20.82 -2.02 41.23
C ASP A 452 20.66 -1.47 42.66
N ALA A 453 19.52 -1.74 43.31
CA ALA A 453 19.30 -1.44 44.73
C ALA A 453 18.84 -2.67 45.51
N ASP A 454 19.61 -3.77 45.43
CA ASP A 454 19.67 -4.79 46.48
C ASP A 454 21.03 -5.52 46.39
N GLY A 455 22.03 -4.94 47.05
CA GLY A 455 23.36 -5.50 47.28
C GLY A 455 23.77 -5.38 48.73
#